data_AF-A0A1R1S9C3-F1
#
_entry.id   AF-A0A1R1S9C3-F1
#
_cell.length_a   1.000
_cell.length_b   1.000
_cell.length_c   1.000
_cell.angle_alpha   90.00
_cell.angle_beta   90.00
_cell.angle_gamma   90.00
#
_symmetry.space_group_name_H-M   'P 1'
#
loop_
_entity.id
_entity.type
_entity.pdbx_description
1 polymer ?
#
loop_
_entity_poly.entity_id
_entity_poly.type
_entity_poly.pdbx_seq_one_letter_code
_entity_poly.pdbx_strand_id
1 'polypeptide(L)' 'MARPANDPSFIPTRDSSGLAPIYDQLVAEQGNVPAEARRLAEEVQREAAQALDWSRLHPGG' A
#
# COMPACT_ATOMS: atom_id res chain seq x y z
N MET A 1 41.86 14.80 17.43
CA MET A 1 41.65 13.33 17.44
C MET A 1 40.48 13.01 16.50
N ALA A 2 40.74 12.37 15.36
CA ALA A 2 39.70 12.01 14.39
C ALA A 2 39.06 10.66 14.78
N ARG A 3 37.73 10.57 14.73
CA ARG A 3 36.99 9.31 15.01
C ARG A 3 37.24 8.33 13.86
N PRO A 4 37.58 7.05 14.12
CA PRO A 4 37.76 6.07 13.05
C PRO A 4 36.40 5.74 12.42
N ALA A 5 36.21 6.14 11.17
CA ALA A 5 35.00 5.93 10.37
C ALA A 5 34.80 4.47 9.91
N ASN A 6 35.40 3.49 10.59
CA ASN A 6 35.54 2.13 10.08
C ASN A 6 35.38 1.06 11.17
N ASP A 7 34.35 1.21 12.01
CA ASP A 7 33.90 0.13 12.90
C ASP A 7 32.86 -0.73 12.14
N PRO A 8 33.21 -1.98 11.75
CA PRO A 8 32.29 -2.87 11.03
C PRO A 8 31.11 -3.35 11.90
N SER A 9 31.08 -3.00 13.19
CA SER A 9 29.99 -3.33 14.11
C SER A 9 28.83 -2.33 14.06
N PHE A 10 28.96 -1.23 13.31
CA PHE A 10 27.85 -0.32 13.05
C PHE A 10 26.94 -0.90 11.96
N ILE A 11 26.26 -1.99 12.27
CA ILE A 11 25.04 -2.37 11.58
C ILE A 11 23.95 -1.53 12.23
N PRO A 12 23.41 -0.48 11.61
CA PRO A 12 22.17 0.10 12.12
C PRO A 12 21.14 -1.03 12.03
N THR A 13 20.82 -1.64 13.16
CA THR A 13 19.63 -2.47 13.30
C THR A 13 18.49 -1.57 12.86
N ARG A 14 18.04 -1.75 11.61
CA ARG A 14 16.82 -1.14 11.10
C ARG A 14 15.75 -1.59 12.05
N ASP A 15 15.39 -0.69 12.95
CA ASP A 15 14.25 -0.89 13.80
C ASP A 15 13.08 -1.10 12.85
N SER A 16 12.63 -2.35 12.79
CA SER A 16 11.61 -2.80 11.86
C SER A 16 10.22 -2.47 12.44
N SER A 17 10.17 -1.86 13.63
CA SER A 17 8.93 -1.40 14.25
C SER A 17 8.58 -0.01 13.73
N GLY A 18 7.72 0.03 12.73
CA GLY A 18 7.14 1.24 12.18
C GLY A 18 7.63 1.47 10.77
N LEU A 19 6.69 1.36 9.83
CA LEU A 19 6.82 1.76 8.44
C LEU A 19 7.76 2.97 8.34
N ALA A 20 8.78 2.88 7.50
CA ALA A 20 9.88 3.84 7.47
C ALA A 20 9.34 5.28 7.61
N PRO A 21 9.85 6.12 8.55
CA PRO A 21 9.24 7.41 8.95
C PRO A 21 8.87 8.36 7.81
N ILE A 22 9.49 8.16 6.66
CA ILE A 22 9.23 8.88 5.40
C ILE A 22 7.81 8.59 4.89
N TYR A 23 7.31 7.36 4.96
CA TYR A 23 5.97 7.02 4.45
C TYR A 23 4.85 7.62 5.30
N ASP A 24 5.00 7.66 6.63
CA ASP A 24 4.02 8.30 7.52
C ASP A 24 3.93 9.81 7.25
N GLN A 25 5.08 10.47 7.00
CA GLN A 25 5.12 11.88 6.61
C GLN A 25 4.45 12.09 5.24
N LEU A 26 4.75 11.24 4.26
CA LEU A 26 4.11 11.31 2.94
C LEU A 26 2.59 11.11 3.03
N VAL A 27 2.11 10.19 3.88
CA VAL A 27 0.68 9.99 4.12
C VAL A 27 0.06 11.21 4.81
N ALA A 28 0.77 11.85 5.74
CA ALA A 28 0.29 13.05 6.41
C ALA A 28 0.21 14.26 5.45
N GLU A 29 1.14 14.39 4.51
CA GLU A 29 1.20 15.50 3.55
C GLU A 29 0.30 15.30 2.32
N GLN A 30 0.25 14.08 1.78
CA GLN A 30 -0.38 13.77 0.49
C GLN A 30 -1.59 12.85 0.62
N GLY A 31 -1.85 12.30 1.80
CA GLY A 31 -2.87 11.28 2.02
C GLY A 31 -2.38 9.86 1.70
N ASN A 32 -3.17 8.88 2.12
CA ASN A 32 -2.86 7.46 1.91
C ASN A 32 -3.29 6.99 0.51
N VAL A 33 -2.56 7.45 -0.50
CA VAL A 33 -2.81 7.15 -1.93
C VAL A 33 -2.93 5.64 -2.21
N PRO A 34 -2.07 4.76 -1.66
CA PRO A 34 -2.23 3.31 -1.88
C PRO A 34 -3.54 2.74 -1.32
N ALA A 35 -3.98 3.20 -0.14
CA ALA A 35 -5.26 2.75 0.43
C ALA A 35 -6.46 3.26 -0.37
N GLU A 36 -6.39 4.49 -0.87
CA GLU A 36 -7.41 5.07 -1.75
C GLU A 36 -7.50 4.33 -3.09
N ALA A 37 -6.37 4.11 -3.76
CA ALA A 37 -6.30 3.35 -5.01
C ALA A 37 -6.87 1.93 -4.83
N ARG A 38 -6.56 1.27 -3.71
CA ARG A 38 -7.14 -0.03 -3.38
C ARG A 38 -8.66 0.04 -3.27
N ARG A 39 -9.19 1.02 -2.52
CA ARG A 39 -10.64 1.19 -2.36
C ARG A 39 -11.33 1.35 -3.72
N LEU A 40 -10.79 2.19 -4.58
CA LEU A 40 -11.36 2.46 -5.90
C LEU A 40 -11.29 1.23 -6.80
N ALA A 41 -10.17 0.50 -6.79
CA ALA A 41 -10.05 -0.74 -7.56
C ALA A 41 -11.09 -1.79 -7.13
N GLU A 42 -11.32 -1.95 -5.81
CA GLU A 42 -12.33 -2.87 -5.28
C GLU A 42 -13.76 -2.44 -5.67
N GLU A 43 -14.04 -1.14 -5.71
CA GLU A 43 -15.32 -0.59 -6.16
C GLU A 43 -15.57 -0.86 -7.64
N VAL A 44 -14.61 -0.48 -8.49
CA VAL A 44 -14.68 -0.74 -9.93
C VAL A 44 -14.81 -2.23 -10.22
N GLN A 45 -14.11 -3.09 -9.47
CA GLN A 45 -14.24 -4.54 -9.62
C GLN A 45 -15.66 -5.02 -9.31
N ARG A 46 -16.29 -4.51 -8.25
CA ARG A 46 -17.69 -4.85 -7.92
C ARG A 46 -18.67 -4.35 -8.96
N GLU A 47 -18.47 -3.14 -9.48
CA GLU A 47 -19.32 -2.59 -10.53
C GLU A 47 -19.19 -3.40 -11.83
N ALA A 48 -17.96 -3.71 -12.24
CA ALA A 48 -17.70 -4.54 -13.41
C ALA A 48 -18.32 -5.93 -13.26
N ALA A 49 -18.20 -6.56 -12.09
CA ALA A 49 -18.81 -7.86 -11.82
C ALA A 49 -20.35 -7.82 -11.94
N GLN A 50 -20.99 -6.73 -11.49
CA GLN A 50 -22.44 -6.55 -11.64
C GLN A 50 -22.84 -6.24 -13.08
N ALA A 51 -22.06 -5.44 -13.80
CA ALA A 51 -22.33 -5.09 -15.19
C ALA A 51 -22.18 -6.31 -16.13
N LEU A 52 -21.25 -7.21 -15.81
CA LEU A 52 -21.01 -8.45 -16.54
C LEU A 52 -21.86 -9.63 -16.01
N ASP A 53 -22.77 -9.40 -15.06
CA ASP A 53 -23.70 -10.40 -14.56
C ASP A 53 -24.83 -10.65 -15.58
N TRP A 54 -24.55 -11.52 -16.53
CA TRP A 54 -25.52 -11.95 -17.55
C TRP A 54 -26.49 -13.03 -17.05
N SER A 55 -26.39 -13.48 -15.79
CA SER A 55 -27.31 -14.48 -15.23
C SER A 55 -28.77 -14.02 -15.28
N ARG A 56 -29.00 -12.69 -15.25
CA ARG A 56 -30.32 -12.07 -15.43
C ARG A 56 -30.90 -12.21 -16.83
N LEU A 57 -30.07 -12.47 -17.85
CA LEU A 57 -30.50 -12.67 -19.24
C LEU A 57 -30.76 -14.14 -19.59
N HIS A 58 -30.37 -15.08 -18.72
CA HIS A 58 -30.72 -16.50 -18.86
C HIS A 58 -31.63 -16.95 -17.71
N PRO A 59 -32.94 -16.59 -17.74
CA PRO A 59 -33.92 -17.20 -16.87
C PRO A 59 -34.20 -18.63 -17.37
N GLY A 60 -33.34 -19.59 -17.01
CA GLY A 60 -33.53 -21.01 -17.28
C GLY A 60 -32.73 -21.56 -18.47
N GLY A 61 -32.36 -22.84 -18.35
CA GLY A 61 -32.14 -23.72 -19.50
C GLY A 61 -33.44 -24.28 -20.05
#